data_AF-A0A535A7E0-F1
#
_entry.id   AF-A0A535A7E0-F1
#
_cell.length_a   1.000
_cell.length_b   1.000
_cell.length_c   1.000
_cell.angle_alpha   90.00
_cell.angle_beta   90.00
_cell.angle_gamma   90.00
#
_symmetry.space_group_name_H-M   'P 1'
#
loop_
_entity.id
_entity.type
_entity.pdbx_description
1 polymer ?
#
loop_
_entity_poly.entity_id
_entity_poly.type
_entity_poly.pdbx_seq_one_letter_code
_entity_poly.pdbx_strand_id
1 'polypeptide(L)'
;MLVPAEILEPPEYRHLHRADCAQVLDGYLRRLARQDTACRRVLGRLADAFLWRDGHHKLGFAKLGDYARERLGISGREFQELAHVARRLAELPAIAAAFDEGAVSWTQVRLLVGVATPETQL
;
A
#
# COMPACT_ATOMS: atom_id res chain seq x y z
N MET A 1 13.97 0.07 -9.19
CA MET A 1 15.31 0.58 -8.84
C MET A 1 15.21 1.39 -7.55
N LEU A 2 16.03 1.06 -6.54
CA LEU A 2 16.17 1.77 -5.26
C LEU A 2 16.57 3.25 -5.48
N VAL A 3 16.18 4.13 -4.56
CA VAL A 3 16.67 5.52 -4.53
C VAL A 3 18.19 5.48 -4.35
N PRO A 4 18.99 6.11 -5.21
CA PRO A 4 20.44 6.17 -5.04
C PRO A 4 20.83 6.76 -3.67
N ALA A 5 21.81 6.15 -2.99
CA ALA A 5 22.23 6.55 -1.64
C ALA A 5 22.73 8.01 -1.58
N GLU A 6 23.32 8.48 -2.67
CA GLU A 6 23.75 9.86 -2.94
C GLU A 6 22.63 10.92 -2.85
N ILE A 7 21.36 10.50 -2.77
CA ILE A 7 20.19 11.38 -2.57
C ILE A 7 19.74 11.40 -1.10
N LEU A 8 20.10 10.36 -0.35
CA LEU A 8 19.84 10.25 1.08
C LEU A 8 20.96 10.89 1.92
N GLU A 9 22.16 11.07 1.34
CA GLU A 9 23.23 11.85 1.96
C GLU A 9 23.08 13.35 1.60
N PRO A 10 23.01 14.23 2.61
CA PRO A 10 22.91 15.66 2.36
C PRO A 10 24.21 16.19 1.72
N PRO A 11 24.20 16.77 0.49
CA PRO A 11 25.41 17.33 -0.12
C PRO A 11 25.92 18.56 0.64
N GLU A 12 27.21 18.93 0.50
CA GLU A 12 27.72 20.20 1.02
C GLU A 12 27.03 21.40 0.32
N TYR A 13 26.05 21.99 1.01
CA TYR A 13 25.07 22.93 0.47
C TYR A 13 25.56 24.37 0.29
N ARG A 14 26.60 24.64 -0.51
CA ARG A 14 26.96 26.05 -0.79
C ARG A 14 26.13 26.72 -1.88
N HIS A 15 25.47 25.98 -2.77
CA HIS A 15 24.80 26.56 -3.95
C HIS A 15 23.48 25.88 -4.41
N LEU A 16 22.88 24.99 -3.62
CA LEU A 16 21.58 24.39 -4.01
C LEU A 16 20.42 25.36 -3.78
N HIS A 17 19.71 25.70 -4.84
CA HIS A 17 18.46 26.46 -4.75
C HIS A 17 17.37 25.56 -4.16
N ARG A 18 16.81 25.95 -3.00
CA ARG A 18 15.87 25.12 -2.22
C ARG A 18 14.67 24.61 -3.04
N ALA A 19 14.22 25.39 -4.02
CA ALA A 19 13.10 25.00 -4.87
C ALA A 19 13.44 23.79 -5.76
N ASP A 20 14.67 23.71 -6.27
CA ASP A 20 15.11 22.63 -7.14
C ASP A 20 15.26 21.33 -6.32
N CYS A 21 15.78 21.43 -5.09
CA CYS A 21 15.79 20.30 -4.14
C CYS A 21 14.38 19.77 -3.87
N ALA A 22 13.42 20.67 -3.65
CA ALA A 22 12.05 20.30 -3.33
C ALA A 22 11.39 19.54 -4.50
N GLN A 23 11.62 19.95 -5.74
CA GLN A 23 11.12 19.27 -6.93
C GLN A 23 11.71 17.86 -7.08
N VAL A 24 13.01 17.71 -6.83
CA VAL A 24 13.67 16.40 -6.88
C VAL A 24 13.12 15.47 -5.79
N LEU A 25 12.98 15.96 -4.55
CA LEU A 25 12.42 15.20 -3.45
C LEU A 25 10.95 14.81 -3.70
N ASP A 26 10.13 15.72 -4.20
CA ASP A 26 8.74 15.44 -4.58
C ASP A 26 8.65 14.30 -5.62
N GLY A 27 9.51 14.32 -6.64
CA GLY A 27 9.62 13.24 -7.61
C GLY A 27 9.91 11.88 -6.98
N TYR A 28 10.84 11.82 -6.01
CA TYR A 28 11.15 10.59 -5.27
C TYR A 28 10.01 10.14 -4.37
N LEU A 29 9.39 11.06 -3.63
CA LEU A 29 8.26 10.76 -2.74
C LEU A 29 7.09 10.19 -3.53
N ARG A 30 6.73 10.80 -4.67
CA ARG A 30 5.66 10.28 -5.54
C ARG A 30 5.98 8.89 -6.08
N ARG A 31 7.23 8.65 -6.47
CA ARG A 31 7.66 7.33 -6.96
C ARG A 31 7.56 6.28 -5.86
N LEU A 32 8.05 6.58 -4.65
CA LEU A 32 7.98 5.67 -3.50
C LEU A 32 6.52 5.41 -3.10
N ALA A 33 5.67 6.44 -3.10
CA ALA A 33 4.24 6.29 -2.83
C ALA A 33 3.56 5.35 -3.84
N ARG A 34 3.84 5.48 -5.14
CA ARG A 34 3.31 4.56 -6.17
C ARG A 34 3.81 3.13 -5.98
N GLN A 35 5.07 2.96 -5.57
CA GLN A 35 5.61 1.65 -5.22
C GLN A 35 4.93 1.04 -3.99
N ASP A 36 4.70 1.84 -2.94
CA ASP A 36 3.95 1.42 -1.75
C ASP A 36 2.53 0.98 -2.12
N THR A 37 1.81 1.75 -2.93
CA THR A 37 0.48 1.38 -3.45
C THR A 37 0.51 0.05 -4.19
N ALA A 38 1.45 -0.14 -5.12
CA ALA A 38 1.59 -1.38 -5.87
C ALA A 38 1.86 -2.58 -4.94
N CYS A 39 2.76 -2.42 -3.97
CA CYS A 39 3.06 -3.42 -2.95
C CYS A 39 1.82 -3.75 -2.11
N ARG A 40 1.10 -2.74 -1.60
CA ARG A 40 -0.14 -2.93 -0.84
C ARG A 40 -1.19 -3.67 -1.64
N ARG A 41 -1.33 -3.38 -2.93
CA ARG A 41 -2.32 -4.05 -3.77
C ARG A 41 -1.99 -5.53 -4.00
N VAL A 42 -0.72 -5.86 -4.21
CA VAL A 42 -0.27 -7.25 -4.28
C VAL A 42 -0.47 -7.94 -2.93
N LEU A 43 -0.02 -7.32 -1.84
CA LEU A 43 -0.12 -7.88 -0.49
C LEU A 43 -1.58 -8.12 -0.10
N GLY A 44 -2.49 -7.20 -0.40
CA GLY A 44 -3.92 -7.34 -0.11
C GLY A 44 -4.56 -8.50 -0.88
N ARG A 45 -4.26 -8.67 -2.18
CA ARG A 45 -4.77 -9.82 -2.95
C ARG A 45 -4.24 -11.15 -2.40
N LEU A 46 -2.97 -11.19 -2.01
CA LEU A 46 -2.39 -12.38 -1.38
C LEU A 46 -3.01 -12.64 -0.01
N ALA A 47 -3.25 -11.60 0.78
CA ALA A 47 -3.91 -11.71 2.08
C ALA A 47 -5.33 -12.25 1.94
N ASP A 48 -6.12 -11.76 0.99
CA ASP A 48 -7.48 -12.27 0.73
C ASP A 48 -7.46 -13.75 0.32
N ALA A 49 -6.58 -14.12 -0.62
CA ALA A 49 -6.40 -15.50 -1.02
C ALA A 49 -5.88 -16.42 0.11
N PHE A 50 -5.09 -15.87 1.02
CA PHE A 50 -4.57 -16.56 2.20
C PHE A 50 -5.66 -16.80 3.25
N LEU A 51 -6.50 -15.79 3.53
CA LEU A 51 -7.66 -15.92 4.42
C LEU A 51 -8.65 -16.94 3.88
N TRP A 52 -8.97 -16.89 2.58
CA TRP A 52 -9.90 -17.83 1.95
C TRP A 52 -9.45 -19.29 2.06
N ARG A 53 -8.14 -19.54 2.26
CA ARG A 53 -7.56 -20.89 2.37
C ARG A 53 -7.24 -21.31 3.80
N ASP A 54 -7.62 -20.53 4.82
CA ASP A 54 -7.19 -20.72 6.20
C ASP A 54 -5.66 -20.86 6.32
N GLY A 55 -4.93 -20.02 5.57
CA GLY A 55 -3.49 -20.18 5.37
C GLY A 55 -2.69 -20.22 6.68
N HIS A 56 -3.12 -19.48 7.71
CA HIS A 56 -2.44 -19.45 9.00
C HIS A 56 -2.49 -20.83 9.69
N HIS A 57 -3.63 -21.52 9.66
CA HIS A 57 -3.75 -22.88 10.20
C HIS A 57 -2.90 -23.88 9.42
N LYS A 58 -2.86 -23.77 8.09
CA LYS A 58 -2.01 -24.63 7.24
C LYS A 58 -0.52 -24.43 7.48
N LEU A 59 -0.14 -23.25 7.97
CA LEU A 59 1.22 -22.93 8.37
C LEU A 59 1.50 -23.19 9.87
N GLY A 60 0.56 -23.82 10.60
CA GLY A 60 0.73 -24.21 11.99
C GLY A 60 0.46 -23.11 13.02
N PHE A 61 -0.09 -21.97 12.61
CA PHE A 61 -0.46 -20.89 13.52
C PHE A 61 -1.85 -21.11 14.09
N ALA A 62 -1.99 -20.95 15.41
CA ALA A 62 -3.27 -21.04 16.10
C ALA A 62 -4.18 -19.83 15.83
N LYS A 63 -3.60 -18.64 15.65
CA LYS A 63 -4.34 -17.40 15.35
C LYS A 63 -3.70 -16.67 14.19
N LEU A 64 -4.52 -16.03 13.36
CA LEU A 64 -4.06 -15.17 12.27
C LEU A 64 -3.13 -14.04 12.76
N GLY A 65 -3.42 -13.47 13.93
CA GLY A 65 -2.62 -12.39 14.50
C GLY A 65 -1.19 -12.80 14.83
N ASP A 66 -0.96 -14.06 15.22
CA ASP A 66 0.37 -14.59 15.52
C ASP A 66 1.17 -14.71 14.22
N TYR A 67 0.57 -15.29 13.17
CA TYR A 67 1.18 -15.32 11.84
C TYR A 67 1.53 -13.92 11.34
N ALA A 68 0.57 -12.99 11.36
CA ALA A 68 0.77 -11.64 10.83
C ALA A 68 1.89 -10.90 11.56
N ARG A 69 1.94 -11.01 12.90
CA ARG A 69 2.97 -10.36 13.71
C ARG A 69 4.35 -10.99 13.49
N GLU A 70 4.45 -12.31 13.59
CA GLU A 70 5.72 -13.03 13.56
C GLU A 70 6.34 -13.08 12.16
N ARG A 71 5.52 -13.20 11.11
CA ARG A 71 6.01 -13.35 9.74
C ARG A 71 6.06 -12.06 8.94
N LEU A 72 5.15 -11.12 9.22
CA LEU A 72 4.97 -9.93 8.39
C LEU A 72 5.20 -8.62 9.16
N GLY A 73 5.37 -8.68 10.48
CA GLY A 73 5.57 -7.48 11.32
C GLY A 73 4.35 -6.58 11.43
N ILE A 74 3.17 -7.03 10.97
CA ILE A 74 1.92 -6.26 11.00
C ILE A 74 0.90 -6.90 11.93
N SER A 75 -0.10 -6.12 12.35
CA SER A 75 -1.18 -6.68 13.16
C SER A 75 -2.11 -7.59 12.34
N GLY A 76 -2.78 -8.53 12.99
CA GLY A 76 -3.83 -9.33 12.33
C GLY A 76 -4.96 -8.46 11.77
N ARG A 77 -5.29 -7.35 12.44
CA ARG A 77 -6.28 -6.37 11.95
C ARG A 77 -5.83 -5.72 10.65
N GLU A 78 -4.57 -5.29 10.57
CA GLU A 78 -4.01 -4.71 9.35
C GLU A 78 -3.97 -5.72 8.21
N PHE A 79 -3.62 -6.98 8.48
CA PHE A 79 -3.67 -8.07 7.50
C PHE A 79 -5.09 -8.29 6.96
N GLN A 80 -6.09 -8.33 7.84
CA GLN A 80 -7.50 -8.46 7.46
C GLN A 80 -8.00 -7.26 6.66
N GLU A 81 -7.55 -6.06 6.99
CA GLU A 81 -7.91 -4.84 6.27
C GLU A 81 -7.31 -4.83 4.85
N LEU A 82 -6.06 -5.24 4.68
CA LEU A 82 -5.44 -5.43 3.38
C LEU A 82 -6.25 -6.40 2.49
N ALA A 83 -6.66 -7.53 3.05
CA ALA A 83 -7.52 -8.50 2.36
C ALA A 83 -8.89 -7.92 1.99
N HIS A 84 -9.55 -7.28 2.96
CA HIS A 84 -10.86 -6.67 2.76
C HIS A 84 -10.85 -5.61 1.66
N VAL A 85 -9.90 -4.68 1.70
CA VAL A 85 -9.77 -3.63 0.69
C VAL A 85 -9.50 -4.24 -0.68
N ALA A 86 -8.61 -5.22 -0.80
CA ALA A 86 -8.30 -5.86 -2.08
C ALA A 86 -9.52 -6.53 -2.71
N ARG A 87 -10.32 -7.24 -1.89
CA ARG A 87 -11.58 -7.86 -2.33
C ARG A 87 -12.60 -6.81 -2.80
N ARG A 88 -12.78 -5.73 -2.04
CA ARG A 88 -13.69 -4.64 -2.45
C ARG A 88 -13.23 -3.93 -3.72
N LEU A 89 -11.93 -3.70 -3.89
CA LEU A 89 -11.38 -3.08 -5.10
C LEU A 89 -11.57 -3.94 -6.35
N ALA A 90 -11.72 -5.27 -6.21
CA ALA A 90 -12.08 -6.13 -7.34
C ALA A 90 -13.48 -5.82 -7.91
N GLU A 91 -14.36 -5.26 -7.08
CA GLU A 91 -15.72 -4.84 -7.45
C GLU A 91 -15.82 -3.34 -7.79
N LEU A 92 -14.75 -2.56 -7.55
CA LEU A 92 -14.70 -1.11 -7.72
C LEU A 92 -13.55 -0.71 -8.66
N PRO A 93 -13.63 -1.05 -9.96
CA PRO A 93 -12.52 -0.89 -10.91
C PRO A 93 -12.05 0.56 -11.08
N ALA A 94 -12.93 1.56 -10.95
CA ALA A 94 -12.55 2.96 -11.10
C ALA A 94 -11.72 3.44 -9.90
N ILE A 95 -12.14 3.11 -8.68
CA ILE A 95 -11.37 3.40 -7.47
C ILE A 95 -10.06 2.61 -7.48
N ALA A 96 -10.08 1.36 -7.98
CA ALA A 96 -8.88 0.55 -8.10
C ALA A 96 -7.85 1.17 -9.05
N ALA A 97 -8.28 1.69 -10.20
CA ALA A 97 -7.42 2.41 -11.14
C ALA A 97 -6.86 3.70 -10.52
N ALA A 98 -7.71 4.49 -9.87
CA ALA A 98 -7.27 5.70 -9.17
C ALA A 98 -6.25 5.40 -8.07
N PHE A 99 -6.40 4.26 -7.37
CA PHE A 99 -5.42 3.81 -6.39
C PHE A 99 -4.10 3.43 -7.06
N ASP A 100 -4.13 2.60 -8.11
CA ASP A 100 -2.92 2.19 -8.85
C ASP A 100 -2.13 3.38 -9.41
N GLU A 101 -2.82 4.42 -9.84
CA GLU A 101 -2.22 5.65 -10.35
C GLU A 101 -1.65 6.55 -9.24
N GLY A 102 -2.03 6.30 -7.99
CA GLY A 102 -1.68 7.12 -6.82
C GLY A 102 -2.53 8.38 -6.68
N ALA A 103 -3.66 8.48 -7.41
CA ALA A 103 -4.60 9.59 -7.33
C ALA A 103 -5.40 9.59 -6.01
N VAL A 104 -5.60 8.40 -5.42
CA VAL A 104 -6.15 8.23 -4.07
C VAL A 104 -5.15 7.50 -3.18
N SER A 105 -5.02 7.97 -1.94
CA SER A 105 -4.18 7.36 -0.91
C SER A 105 -4.81 6.09 -0.33
N TRP A 106 -3.98 5.28 0.33
CA TRP A 106 -4.45 4.11 1.09
C TRP A 106 -5.55 4.46 2.10
N THR A 107 -5.41 5.56 2.83
CA THR A 107 -6.42 6.02 3.80
C THR A 107 -7.73 6.35 3.13
N GLN A 108 -7.71 7.04 1.98
CA GLN A 108 -8.93 7.34 1.22
C GLN A 108 -9.58 6.06 0.71
N VAL A 109 -8.80 5.14 0.13
CA VAL A 109 -9.32 3.86 -0.38
C VAL A 109 -9.99 3.04 0.72
N ARG A 110 -9.38 2.93 1.90
CA ARG A 110 -9.96 2.23 3.06
C ARG A 110 -11.34 2.75 3.46
N LEU A 111 -11.56 4.05 3.34
CA LEU A 111 -12.86 4.67 3.60
C LEU A 111 -13.83 4.43 2.44
N LEU A 112 -13.37 4.65 1.21
CA LEU A 112 -14.17 4.51 -0.01
C LEU A 112 -14.73 3.10 -0.17
N VAL A 113 -13.94 2.04 0.08
CA VAL A 113 -14.42 0.66 -0.08
C VAL A 113 -15.58 0.28 0.84
N GLY A 114 -15.78 1.04 1.92
CA GLY A 114 -16.89 0.85 2.87
C GLY A 114 -18.19 1.53 2.46
N VAL A 115 -18.15 2.48 1.51
CA VAL A 115 -19.32 3.29 1.11
C VAL A 115 -19.61 3.26 -0.39
N ALA A 116 -18.58 3.06 -1.22
CA ALA A 116 -18.71 3.07 -2.67
C ALA A 116 -19.33 1.75 -3.18
N THR A 117 -20.21 1.90 -4.15
CA THR A 117 -20.79 0.82 -4.95
C THR A 117 -20.32 0.95 -6.39
N PRO A 118 -20.49 -0.09 -7.23
CA PRO A 118 -20.15 -0.02 -8.64
C PRO A 118 -20.77 1.18 -9.38
N GLU A 119 -21.95 1.63 -8.95
CA GLU A 119 -22.72 2.73 -9.53
C GLU A 119 -22.27 4.12 -9.04
N THR A 120 -21.59 4.21 -7.89
CA THR A 120 -21.28 5.47 -7.18
C THR A 120 -19.78 5.76 -7.06
N GLN A 121 -18.93 4.93 -7.66
CA GLN A 121 -17.48 5.01 -7.53
C GLN A 121 -16.81 6.15 -8.32
N LEU A 122 -17.58 6.96 -9.05
CA LEU A 122 -17.14 8.11 -9.86
C LEU A 122 -18.11 9.28 -9.71
#